data_AF-A0AAV4FDU5-F1
#
_entry.id   AF-A0AAV4FDU5-F1
#
_cell.length_a   1.000
_cell.length_b   1.000
_cell.length_c   1.000
_cell.angle_alpha   90.00
_cell.angle_beta   90.00
_cell.angle_gamma   90.00
#
_symmetry.space_group_name_H-M   'P 1'
#
loop_
_entity.id
_entity.type
_entity.pdbx_description
1 polymer ?
#
loop_
_entity_poly.entity_id
_entity_poly.type
_entity_poly.pdbx_seq_one_letter_code
_entity_poly.pdbx_strand_id
1 'polypeptide(L)'
;MQMRIEKTRQKFWENKELLRRNVGLNTKKRIMACYIFSVFNYGCETWTYSKTVQKKIQTFEMWCYRRILKLPWTENKTNKEIIQIWLMLAKDLQQLMRRKLRYAGHIMRGFSGPLLHLSLEGKNRRE
;
A
#
# COMPACT_ATOMS: atom_id res chain seq x y z
N MET A 1 -17.47 -10.28 0.33
CA MET A 1 -16.22 -9.87 1.04
C MET A 1 -15.53 -11.02 1.75
N GLN A 2 -16.19 -11.78 2.63
CA GLN A 2 -15.54 -12.87 3.40
C GLN A 2 -14.89 -13.95 2.51
N MET A 3 -15.61 -14.46 1.50
CA MET A 3 -15.03 -15.41 0.53
C MET A 3 -13.78 -14.87 -0.19
N ARG A 4 -13.69 -13.55 -0.42
CA ARG A 4 -12.52 -12.94 -1.08
C ARG A 4 -11.35 -12.82 -0.12
N ILE A 5 -11.60 -12.49 1.16
CA ILE A 5 -10.57 -12.54 2.21
C ILE A 5 -9.98 -13.94 2.28
N GLU A 6 -10.83 -14.98 2.22
CA GLU A 6 -10.39 -16.36 2.26
C GLU A 6 -9.55 -16.76 1.03
N LYS A 7 -10.02 -16.45 -0.18
CA LYS A 7 -9.24 -16.62 -1.41
C LYS A 7 -7.90 -15.87 -1.36
N THR A 8 -7.89 -14.67 -0.81
CA THR A 8 -6.66 -13.88 -0.67
C THR A 8 -5.71 -14.52 0.34
N ARG A 9 -6.21 -15.06 1.46
CA ARG A 9 -5.41 -15.83 2.42
C ARG A 9 -4.83 -17.08 1.78
N GLN A 10 -5.61 -17.79 0.97
CA GLN A 10 -5.12 -18.93 0.20
C GLN A 10 -3.99 -18.49 -0.74
N LYS A 11 -4.17 -17.38 -1.47
CA LYS A 11 -3.14 -16.85 -2.37
C LYS A 11 -1.86 -16.43 -1.64
N PHE A 12 -1.99 -15.91 -0.42
CA PHE A 12 -0.84 -15.65 0.46
C PHE A 12 -0.08 -16.94 0.79
N TRP A 13 -0.79 -18.02 1.10
CA TRP A 13 -0.17 -19.31 1.44
C TRP A 13 0.46 -20.00 0.22
N GLU A 14 -0.13 -19.88 -0.97
CA GLU A 14 0.49 -20.32 -2.23
C GLU A 14 1.84 -19.62 -2.44
N ASN A 15 1.92 -18.32 -2.13
CA ASN A 15 3.14 -17.52 -2.24
C ASN A 15 3.98 -17.49 -0.95
N LYS A 16 3.74 -18.39 0.01
CA LYS A 16 4.38 -18.35 1.34
C LYS A 16 5.90 -18.41 1.26
N GLU A 17 6.44 -19.15 0.30
CA GLU A 17 7.88 -19.31 0.13
C GLU A 17 8.54 -17.97 -0.18
N LEU A 18 7.95 -17.15 -1.06
CA LEU A 18 8.49 -15.84 -1.42
C LEU A 18 8.23 -14.79 -0.31
N LEU A 19 7.10 -14.88 0.37
CA LEU A 19 6.67 -13.90 1.37
C LEU A 19 7.29 -14.13 2.76
N ARG A 20 7.61 -15.38 3.12
CA ARG A 20 8.17 -15.74 4.44
C ARG A 20 9.67 -16.06 4.42
N ARG A 21 10.29 -16.46 3.32
CA ARG A 21 11.75 -16.67 3.27
C ARG A 21 12.54 -15.36 3.41
N ASN A 22 13.86 -15.46 3.44
CA ASN A 22 14.76 -14.32 3.53
C ASN A 22 14.90 -13.57 2.19
N VAL A 23 13.77 -13.14 1.64
CA VAL A 23 13.69 -12.30 0.44
C VAL A 23 13.61 -10.83 0.88
N GLY A 24 14.22 -9.93 0.11
CA GLY A 24 14.18 -8.49 0.37
C GLY A 24 12.76 -7.95 0.54
N LEU A 25 12.55 -7.08 1.52
CA LEU A 25 11.21 -6.58 1.86
C LEU A 25 10.53 -5.83 0.70
N ASN A 26 11.30 -5.11 -0.10
CA ASN A 26 10.78 -4.42 -1.29
C ASN A 26 10.20 -5.40 -2.31
N THR A 27 10.84 -6.55 -2.53
CA THR A 27 10.32 -7.61 -3.39
C THR A 27 9.03 -8.20 -2.82
N LYS A 28 8.98 -8.46 -1.50
CA LYS A 28 7.77 -8.95 -0.82
C LYS A 28 6.60 -7.98 -0.94
N LYS A 29 6.85 -6.66 -0.85
CA LYS A 29 5.85 -5.61 -1.09
C LYS A 29 5.29 -5.66 -2.50
N ARG A 30 6.16 -5.79 -3.51
CA ARG A 30 5.74 -5.92 -4.91
C ARG A 30 4.87 -7.16 -5.11
N ILE A 31 5.29 -8.32 -4.59
CA ILE A 31 4.51 -9.57 -4.66
C ILE A 31 3.16 -9.39 -3.97
N MET A 32 3.15 -8.78 -2.79
CA MET A 32 1.91 -8.51 -2.06
C MET A 32 0.97 -7.59 -2.84
N ALA A 33 1.49 -6.50 -3.41
CA ALA A 33 0.70 -5.60 -4.24
C ALA A 33 0.13 -6.28 -5.49
N CYS A 34 0.97 -7.03 -6.21
CA CYS A 34 0.59 -7.66 -7.47
C CYS A 34 -0.37 -8.84 -7.30
N TYR A 35 -0.14 -9.72 -6.33
CA TYR A 35 -0.89 -10.99 -6.24
C TYR A 35 -1.94 -11.00 -5.14
N ILE A 36 -1.64 -10.42 -3.98
CA ILE A 36 -2.51 -10.51 -2.81
C ILE A 36 -3.52 -9.36 -2.84
N PHE A 37 -3.04 -8.12 -2.95
CA PHE A 37 -3.91 -6.96 -3.01
C PHE A 37 -4.72 -6.88 -4.30
N SER A 38 -4.22 -7.39 -5.43
CA SER A 38 -5.03 -7.52 -6.65
C SER A 38 -6.27 -8.38 -6.43
N VAL A 39 -6.11 -9.58 -5.85
CA VAL A 39 -7.25 -10.49 -5.55
C VAL A 39 -8.19 -9.89 -4.50
N PHE A 40 -7.63 -9.23 -3.49
CA PHE A 40 -8.41 -8.59 -2.43
C PHE A 40 -9.24 -7.41 -2.95
N ASN A 41 -8.63 -6.53 -3.75
CA ASN A 41 -9.23 -5.31 -4.28
C ASN A 41 -10.07 -5.55 -5.54
N TYR A 42 -9.98 -6.72 -6.17
CA TYR A 42 -10.85 -7.07 -7.28
C TYR A 42 -12.31 -6.84 -6.85
N GLY A 43 -13.07 -6.07 -7.63
CA GLY A 43 -14.45 -5.69 -7.32
C GLY A 43 -14.64 -4.80 -6.10
N CYS A 44 -13.65 -4.00 -5.71
CA CYS A 44 -13.80 -2.97 -4.68
C CYS A 44 -14.78 -1.86 -5.11
N GLU A 45 -14.97 -1.65 -6.41
CA GLU A 45 -15.94 -0.72 -7.01
C GLU A 45 -17.38 -1.01 -6.57
N THR A 46 -17.68 -2.27 -6.25
CA THR A 46 -19.02 -2.67 -5.78
C THR A 46 -19.16 -2.60 -4.25
N TRP A 47 -18.16 -2.10 -3.53
CA TRP A 47 -18.20 -2.00 -2.07
C TRP A 47 -18.69 -0.61 -1.67
N THR A 48 -19.78 -0.55 -0.91
CA THR A 48 -20.16 0.69 -0.23
C THR A 48 -19.13 0.99 0.85
N TYR A 49 -18.50 2.16 0.78
CA TYR A 49 -17.53 2.61 1.78
C TYR A 49 -18.22 2.80 3.14
N SER A 50 -18.01 1.84 4.03
CA SER A 50 -18.58 1.81 5.37
C SER A 50 -17.50 1.52 6.41
N LYS A 51 -17.68 2.01 7.64
CA LYS A 51 -16.76 1.76 8.77
C LYS A 51 -16.47 0.28 8.97
N THR A 52 -17.45 -0.59 8.71
CA THR A 52 -17.30 -2.04 8.83
C THR A 52 -16.36 -2.62 7.76
N VAL A 53 -16.45 -2.12 6.53
CA VAL A 53 -15.57 -2.53 5.42
C VAL A 53 -14.16 -2.02 5.68
N GLN A 54 -14.01 -0.77 6.11
CA GLN A 54 -12.72 -0.18 6.47
C GLN A 54 -12.02 -0.99 7.57
N LYS A 55 -12.73 -1.38 8.64
CA LYS A 55 -12.16 -2.20 9.73
C LYS A 55 -11.71 -3.57 9.24
N LYS A 56 -12.46 -4.20 8.32
CA LYS A 56 -12.09 -5.49 7.72
C LYS A 56 -10.84 -5.37 6.85
N ILE A 57 -10.73 -4.31 6.05
CA ILE A 57 -9.53 -4.02 5.26
C ILE A 57 -8.31 -3.85 6.17
N GLN A 58 -8.40 -2.98 7.18
CA GLN A 58 -7.30 -2.76 8.12
C GLN A 58 -6.89 -4.04 8.84
N THR A 59 -7.85 -4.86 9.27
CA THR A 59 -7.58 -6.15 9.92
C THR A 59 -6.82 -7.09 8.98
N PHE A 60 -7.21 -7.13 7.70
CA PHE A 60 -6.55 -7.93 6.68
C PHE A 60 -5.12 -7.44 6.38
N GLU A 61 -4.91 -6.13 6.26
CA GLU A 61 -3.59 -5.52 6.07
C GLU A 61 -2.66 -5.84 7.24
N MET A 62 -3.13 -5.66 8.48
CA MET A 62 -2.34 -5.96 9.68
C MET A 62 -1.95 -7.44 9.76
N TRP A 63 -2.87 -8.34 9.39
CA TRP A 63 -2.58 -9.77 9.33
C TRP A 63 -1.43 -10.07 8.35
N CYS A 64 -1.43 -9.45 7.18
CA CYS A 64 -0.35 -9.63 6.20
C CYS A 64 0.99 -9.04 6.69
N TYR A 65 0.98 -7.81 7.22
CA TYR A 65 2.21 -7.14 7.67
C TYR A 65 2.89 -7.91 8.79
N ARG A 66 2.15 -8.37 9.81
CA ARG A 66 2.69 -9.19 10.90
C ARG A 66 3.35 -10.47 10.39
N ARG A 67 2.75 -11.14 9.40
CA ARG A 67 3.28 -12.38 8.83
C ARG A 67 4.54 -12.16 7.98
N ILE A 68 4.59 -11.07 7.21
CA ILE A 68 5.75 -10.75 6.36
C ILE A 68 6.93 -10.28 7.21
N LEU A 69 6.67 -9.42 8.19
CA LEU A 69 7.67 -8.90 9.12
C LEU A 69 8.10 -9.94 10.17
N LYS A 70 7.41 -11.08 10.25
CA LYS A 70 7.65 -12.15 11.24
C LYS A 70 7.63 -11.64 12.68
N LEU A 71 6.81 -10.63 12.95
CA LEU A 71 6.73 -10.05 14.29
C LEU A 71 6.12 -11.08 15.24
N PRO A 72 6.85 -11.46 16.32
CA PRO A 72 6.30 -12.34 17.32
C PRO A 72 5.16 -11.61 18.05
N TRP A 73 4.19 -12.37 18.55
CA TRP A 73 3.08 -11.78 19.30
C TRP A 73 3.54 -11.15 20.63
N THR A 74 4.69 -11.60 21.14
CA THR A 74 5.32 -11.13 22.39
C THR A 74 5.82 -9.69 22.33
N GLU A 75 6.12 -9.17 21.13
CA GLU A 75 6.63 -7.81 20.96
C GLU A 75 5.58 -6.71 21.22
N ASN A 76 4.31 -7.08 21.43
CA ASN A 76 3.17 -6.20 21.72
C ASN A 76 3.13 -4.88 20.92
N LYS A 77 3.58 -4.93 19.66
CA LYS A 77 3.61 -3.75 18.78
C LYS A 77 2.20 -3.30 18.43
N THR A 78 1.98 -2.00 18.55
CA THR A 78 0.73 -1.37 18.12
C THR A 78 0.59 -1.40 16.60
N ASN A 79 -0.64 -1.36 16.09
CA ASN A 79 -0.88 -1.33 14.63
C ASN A 79 -0.19 -0.13 13.96
N LYS A 80 -0.11 1.02 14.66
CA LYS A 80 0.59 2.21 14.19
C LYS A 80 2.09 1.95 14.00
N GLU A 81 2.75 1.32 14.98
CA GLU A 81 4.17 0.96 14.87
C GLU A 81 4.43 -0.04 13.73
N ILE A 82 3.55 -1.02 13.55
CA ILE A 82 3.69 -2.01 12.46
C ILE A 82 3.62 -1.33 11.10
N ILE A 83 2.67 -0.41 10.92
CA ILE A 83 2.57 0.40 9.70
C ILE A 83 3.83 1.24 9.51
N GLN A 84 4.33 1.87 10.58
CA GLN A 84 5.56 2.67 10.53
C GLN A 84 6.77 1.82 10.14
N ILE A 85 6.96 0.65 10.74
CA ILE A 85 8.01 -0.30 10.37
C ILE A 85 7.85 -0.74 8.91
N TRP A 86 6.62 -1.07 8.49
CA TRP A 86 6.33 -1.43 7.11
C TRP A 86 6.70 -0.31 6.14
N LEU A 87 6.36 0.94 6.43
CA LEU A 87 6.67 2.09 5.58
C LEU A 87 8.16 2.47 5.63
N MET A 88 8.79 2.46 6.80
CA MET A 88 10.21 2.80 6.97
C MET A 88 11.15 1.77 6.35
N LEU A 89 10.82 0.48 6.45
CA LEU A 89 11.56 -0.56 5.77
C LEU A 89 11.31 -0.54 4.24
N ALA A 90 10.32 0.23 3.74
CA ALA A 90 10.25 0.66 2.34
C ALA A 90 11.05 1.96 2.20
N LYS A 91 12.38 1.83 2.26
CA LYS A 91 13.28 2.95 1.96
C LYS A 91 13.03 3.61 0.58
N ASP A 92 12.22 2.99 -0.28
CA ASP A 92 11.81 3.52 -1.59
C ASP A 92 10.74 4.62 -1.58
N LEU A 93 9.83 4.71 -0.59
CA LEU A 93 8.75 5.73 -0.67
C LEU A 93 9.29 7.15 -0.48
N GLN A 94 10.21 7.33 0.46
CA GLN A 94 10.92 8.59 0.69
C GLN A 94 11.83 8.98 -0.50
N GLN A 95 12.42 7.98 -1.16
CA GLN A 95 13.26 8.20 -2.33
C GLN A 95 12.43 8.48 -3.59
N LEU A 96 11.29 7.81 -3.75
CA LEU A 96 10.29 8.06 -4.79
C LEU A 96 9.65 9.44 -4.62
N MET A 97 9.29 9.85 -3.39
CA MET A 97 8.81 11.20 -3.10
C MET A 97 9.87 12.24 -3.43
N ARG A 98 11.14 12.03 -3.05
CA ARG A 98 12.25 12.91 -3.45
C ARG A 98 12.41 13.00 -4.97
N ARG A 99 12.30 11.88 -5.69
CA ARG A 99 12.34 11.84 -7.16
C ARG A 99 11.14 12.58 -7.78
N LYS A 100 9.93 12.39 -7.26
CA LYS A 100 8.72 13.12 -7.68
C LYS A 100 8.83 14.61 -7.42
N LEU A 101 9.31 15.04 -6.25
CA LEU A 101 9.55 16.46 -5.95
C LEU A 101 10.62 17.05 -6.86
N ARG A 102 11.72 16.33 -7.12
CA ARG A 102 12.78 16.79 -8.03
C ARG A 102 12.28 16.94 -9.46
N TYR A 103 11.42 16.01 -9.91
CA TYR A 103 10.77 16.06 -11.21
C TYR A 103 9.74 17.20 -11.29
N ALA A 104 8.88 17.36 -10.29
CA ALA A 104 7.95 18.49 -10.21
C ALA A 104 8.67 19.84 -10.24
N GLY A 105 9.78 19.97 -9.49
CA GLY A 105 10.63 21.16 -9.54
C GLY A 105 11.33 21.35 -10.88
N HIS A 106 11.67 20.27 -11.60
CA HIS A 106 12.21 20.36 -12.97
C HIS A 106 11.16 20.86 -13.96
N ILE A 107 9.94 20.30 -13.91
CA ILE A 107 8.81 20.74 -14.73
C ILE A 107 8.45 22.20 -14.44
N MET A 108 8.40 22.60 -13.16
CA MET A 108 8.18 23.99 -12.75
C MET A 108 9.23 24.96 -13.28
N ARG A 109 10.49 24.51 -13.41
CA ARG A 109 11.58 25.32 -13.97
C ARG A 109 11.58 25.37 -15.50
N GLY A 110 11.05 24.34 -16.17
CA GLY A 110 10.98 24.25 -17.63
C GLY A 110 9.67 24.76 -18.24
N PHE A 111 8.61 24.92 -17.44
CA PHE A 111 7.28 25.32 -17.89
C PHE A 111 6.84 26.54 -17.05
N SER A 112 7.23 27.74 -17.44
CA SER A 112 6.73 28.99 -16.86
C SER A 112 5.36 29.34 -17.47
N GLY A 113 4.37 28.45 -17.33
CA GLY A 113 3.05 28.57 -17.96
C GLY A 113 1.89 28.40 -16.96
N PRO A 114 0.77 29.15 -17.10
CA PRO A 114 -0.37 29.12 -16.19
C PRO A 114 -1.02 27.73 -15.99
N LEU A 115 -0.79 26.81 -16.92
CA LEU A 115 -1.37 25.46 -16.92
C LEU A 115 -0.87 24.56 -15.77
N LEU A 116 0.33 24.80 -15.24
CA LEU A 116 0.88 24.00 -14.14
C LEU A 116 0.20 24.27 -12.79
N HIS A 117 -0.22 25.51 -12.56
CA HIS A 117 -0.88 25.89 -11.32
C HIS A 117 -2.24 25.18 -11.19
N LEU A 118 -3.00 25.12 -12.29
CA LEU A 118 -4.30 24.42 -12.37
C LEU A 118 -4.19 22.90 -12.14
N SER A 119 -3.12 22.26 -12.64
CA SER A 119 -2.92 20.81 -12.47
C SER A 119 -2.51 20.41 -11.05
N LEU A 120 -1.86 21.30 -10.30
CA LEU A 120 -1.43 21.03 -8.92
C LEU A 120 -2.47 21.39 -7.87
N GLU A 121 -3.29 22.41 -8.10
CA GLU A 121 -4.31 22.82 -7.12
C GLU A 121 -5.48 21.85 -7.01
N GLY A 122 -5.63 20.87 -7.91
CA GLY A 122 -6.70 19.87 -7.80
C GLY A 122 -8.10 20.48 -7.73
N LYS A 123 -8.27 21.72 -8.24
CA LYS A 123 -9.58 22.33 -8.41
C LYS A 123 -10.20 21.75 -9.67
N ASN A 124 -10.97 20.69 -9.48
CA ASN A 124 -11.98 20.31 -10.45
C ASN A 124 -12.91 21.50 -10.67
N ARG A 125 -12.88 22.06 -11.88
CA ARG A 125 -13.91 22.96 -12.39
C ARG A 125 -15.20 22.14 -12.47
N ARG A 126 -16.02 22.23 -11.42
CA ARG A 126 -17.45 21.95 -11.50
C ARG A 126 -18.15 23.26 -11.80
N GLU A 127 -19.11 23.17 -12.72
CA GLU A 127 -20.10 24.20 -13.05
C GLU A 127 -20.72 24.85 -11.81
#